data_AF-A0A8C5FWQ6-F1
#
_entry.id   AF-A0A8C5FWQ6-F1
#
_cell.length_a   1.000
_cell.length_b   1.000
_cell.length_c   1.000
_cell.angle_alpha   90.00
_cell.angle_beta   90.00
_cell.angle_gamma   90.00
#
_symmetry.space_group_name_H-M   'P 1'
#
loop_
_entity.id
_entity.type
_entity.pdbx_description
1 polymer ?
#
loop_
_entity_poly.entity_id
_entity_poly.type
_entity_poly.pdbx_seq_one_letter_code
_entity_poly.pdbx_strand_id
1 'polypeptide(L)'
;MLERPSRMIGHMWIIIGIFRKHIASDSIFKMPILLFLLDTSASMNQRTYLGTTYLDIAKGAVEIFMKLRARDPASRGDRYMLVTFDDPPYGVKAGWKENHATFMSELKNLQASGLTTLGHALRTAFDLLNLNRLVSGIDNYGQGRNPFFLEPSVIITITDGNNNTIGSKCLFWNIGR
;
A
#
# COMPACT_ATOMS: atom_id res chain seq x y z
N MET A 1 6.81 14.16 -26.19
CA MET A 1 6.22 14.87 -25.04
C MET A 1 6.58 14.08 -23.80
N LEU A 2 7.74 14.38 -23.21
CA LEU A 2 8.40 13.60 -22.15
C LEU A 2 7.99 14.17 -20.78
N GLU A 3 7.09 13.50 -20.07
CA GLU A 3 6.84 13.86 -18.67
C GLU A 3 8.04 13.43 -17.79
N ARG A 4 8.51 14.38 -16.99
CA ARG A 4 9.76 14.27 -16.23
C ARG A 4 9.55 13.39 -14.99
N PRO A 5 10.46 12.43 -14.69
CA PRO A 5 10.44 11.61 -13.47
C PRO A 5 10.53 12.42 -12.16
N SER A 6 10.93 13.69 -12.23
CA SER A 6 10.97 14.63 -11.10
C SER A 6 9.59 14.93 -10.50
N ARG A 7 8.50 14.79 -11.28
CA ARG A 7 7.13 14.97 -10.77
C ARG A 7 6.73 13.85 -9.82
N MET A 8 7.07 12.59 -10.13
CA MET A 8 6.67 11.44 -9.31
C MET A 8 7.28 11.52 -7.90
N ILE A 9 8.56 11.92 -7.80
CA ILE A 9 9.24 12.15 -6.52
C ILE A 9 8.59 13.34 -5.79
N GLY A 10 8.41 14.49 -6.44
CA GLY A 10 7.77 15.66 -5.81
C GLY A 10 6.34 15.38 -5.28
N HIS A 11 5.52 14.66 -6.06
CA HIS A 11 4.20 14.21 -5.63
C HIS A 11 4.27 13.19 -4.48
N MET A 12 5.26 12.29 -4.48
CA MET A 12 5.50 11.34 -3.38
C MET A 12 5.81 12.06 -2.06
N TRP A 13 6.67 13.09 -2.07
CA TRP A 13 6.98 13.88 -0.87
C TRP A 13 5.77 14.65 -0.35
N ILE A 14 4.91 15.16 -1.24
CA ILE A 14 3.65 15.80 -0.88
C ILE A 14 2.67 14.78 -0.26
N ILE A 15 2.58 13.57 -0.84
CA ILE A 15 1.73 12.49 -0.32
C ILE A 15 2.23 12.05 1.07
N ILE A 16 3.54 11.85 1.25
CA ILE A 16 4.14 11.53 2.56
C ILE A 16 3.85 12.65 3.58
N GLY A 17 3.95 13.92 3.18
CA GLY A 17 3.67 15.08 4.04
C GLY A 17 2.20 15.20 4.45
N ILE A 18 1.26 14.94 3.53
CA ILE A 18 -0.19 14.92 3.81
C ILE A 18 -0.53 13.73 4.72
N PHE A 19 0.09 12.57 4.48
CA PHE A 19 -0.09 11.36 5.30
C PHE A 19 0.35 11.56 6.75
N ARG A 20 1.48 12.27 6.95
CA ARG A 20 2.01 12.63 8.27
C ARG A 20 1.04 13.49 9.08
N LYS A 21 0.23 14.34 8.41
CA LYS A 21 -0.70 15.25 9.09
C LYS A 21 -2.05 14.60 9.43
N HIS A 22 -2.46 13.55 8.70
CA HIS A 22 -3.73 12.86 8.95
C HIS A 22 -3.65 11.68 9.92
N ILE A 23 -2.47 11.08 10.14
CA ILE A 23 -2.30 9.96 11.08
C ILE A 23 -1.96 10.42 12.51
N ALA A 24 -1.51 11.66 12.68
CA ALA A 24 -1.00 12.14 13.96
C ALA A 24 -2.08 12.52 15.00
N SER A 25 -3.38 12.51 14.68
CA SER A 25 -4.38 13.17 15.54
C SER A 25 -5.27 12.31 16.44
N ASP A 26 -5.46 11.00 16.19
CA ASP A 26 -6.38 10.20 17.02
C ASP A 26 -5.68 9.01 17.68
N SER A 27 -5.09 9.30 18.85
CA SER A 27 -4.32 8.37 19.69
C SER A 27 -5.19 7.66 20.74
N ILE A 28 -6.39 7.22 20.35
CA ILE A 28 -7.26 6.42 21.23
C ILE A 28 -7.72 5.20 20.43
N PHE A 29 -7.02 4.09 20.65
CA PHE A 29 -7.24 2.80 20.01
C PHE A 29 -7.34 2.86 18.48
N LYS A 30 -6.22 2.68 17.78
CA LYS A 30 -6.06 1.48 16.93
C LYS A 30 -4.70 1.40 16.26
N MET A 31 -4.34 0.15 15.99
CA MET A 31 -3.24 -0.27 15.13
C MET A 31 -3.70 -0.07 13.67
N PRO A 32 -3.33 1.03 12.99
CA PRO A 32 -3.73 1.21 11.61
C PRO A 32 -3.13 0.10 10.74
N ILE A 33 -3.91 -0.34 9.76
CA ILE A 33 -3.46 -1.29 8.75
C ILE A 33 -3.01 -0.51 7.52
N LEU A 34 -1.74 -0.63 7.17
CA LEU A 34 -1.15 -0.06 5.97
C LEU A 34 -0.93 -1.17 4.95
N LEU A 35 -1.74 -1.16 3.89
CA LEU A 35 -1.63 -2.10 2.79
C LEU A 35 -0.89 -1.43 1.65
N PHE A 36 0.30 -1.95 1.34
CA PHE A 36 1.06 -1.56 0.16
C PHE A 36 0.65 -2.44 -1.01
N LEU A 37 0.08 -1.80 -2.03
CA LEU A 37 -0.23 -2.43 -3.31
C LEU A 37 0.86 -2.03 -4.30
N LEU A 38 1.78 -2.96 -4.59
CA LEU A 38 2.91 -2.72 -5.48
C LEU A 38 2.70 -3.36 -6.84
N ASP A 39 2.78 -2.54 -7.87
CA ASP A 39 2.81 -2.99 -9.25
C ASP A 39 4.13 -3.71 -9.54
N THR A 40 4.01 -4.98 -9.91
CA THR A 40 5.12 -5.85 -10.33
C THR A 40 5.02 -6.19 -11.81
N SER A 41 4.27 -5.44 -12.61
CA SER A 41 4.15 -5.68 -14.04
C SER A 41 5.47 -5.47 -14.80
N ALA A 42 5.54 -6.00 -16.02
CA ALA A 42 6.73 -5.87 -16.87
C ALA A 42 7.10 -4.42 -17.19
N SER A 43 6.15 -3.48 -17.19
CA SER A 43 6.41 -2.07 -17.48
C SER A 43 7.17 -1.36 -16.35
N MET A 44 7.14 -1.90 -15.13
CA MET A 44 7.96 -1.43 -13.99
C MET A 44 9.46 -1.71 -14.15
N ASN A 45 9.87 -2.50 -15.16
CA ASN A 45 11.29 -2.68 -15.53
C ASN A 45 11.87 -1.49 -16.32
N GLN A 46 11.05 -0.50 -16.68
CA GLN A 46 11.54 0.69 -17.36
C GLN A 46 12.56 1.42 -16.47
N ARG A 47 13.69 1.81 -17.07
CA ARG A 47 14.77 2.51 -16.38
C ARG A 47 14.56 4.01 -16.44
N THR A 48 14.84 4.68 -15.33
CA THR A 48 14.92 6.13 -15.26
C THR A 48 16.26 6.65 -15.77
N TYR A 49 16.39 7.97 -15.92
CA TYR A 49 17.64 8.65 -16.24
C TYR A 49 18.79 8.33 -15.26
N LEU A 50 18.46 7.89 -14.04
CA LEU A 50 19.41 7.49 -13.01
C LEU A 50 19.90 6.04 -13.17
N GLY A 51 19.39 5.30 -14.17
CA GLY A 51 19.75 3.91 -14.43
C GLY A 51 19.03 2.87 -13.56
N THR A 52 18.23 3.31 -12.57
CA THR A 52 17.41 2.44 -11.72
C THR A 52 16.04 2.16 -12.35
N THR A 53 15.47 0.99 -12.09
CA THR A 53 14.11 0.64 -12.55
C THR A 53 13.04 1.34 -11.71
N TYR A 54 11.82 1.49 -12.25
CA TYR A 54 10.71 2.01 -11.45
C TYR A 54 10.37 1.12 -10.26
N LEU A 55 10.54 -0.20 -10.38
CA LEU A 55 10.37 -1.12 -9.26
C LEU A 55 11.37 -0.84 -8.13
N ASP A 56 12.64 -0.59 -8.45
CA ASP A 56 13.66 -0.28 -7.44
C ASP A 56 13.35 1.04 -6.72
N ILE A 57 12.84 2.03 -7.45
CA ILE A 57 12.40 3.31 -6.88
C ILE A 57 11.20 3.10 -5.96
N ALA A 58 10.23 2.28 -6.38
CA ALA A 58 9.04 1.94 -5.57
C ALA A 58 9.43 1.23 -4.26
N LYS A 59 10.30 0.21 -4.35
CA LYS A 59 10.86 -0.48 -3.16
C LYS A 59 11.53 0.52 -2.22
N GLY A 60 12.41 1.38 -2.75
CA GLY A 60 13.09 2.41 -1.96
C GLY A 60 12.14 3.40 -1.29
N ALA A 61 11.06 3.79 -1.98
CA ALA A 61 10.04 4.67 -1.42
C ALA A 61 9.31 4.00 -0.24
N VAL A 62 8.95 2.71 -0.35
CA VAL A 62 8.34 1.94 0.74
C VAL A 62 9.30 1.82 1.92
N GLU A 63 10.59 1.52 1.69
CA GLU A 63 11.58 1.44 2.78
C GLU A 63 11.72 2.78 3.52
N ILE A 64 11.80 3.89 2.79
CA ILE A 64 11.91 5.23 3.38
C ILE A 64 10.65 5.54 4.17
N PHE A 65 9.47 5.23 3.63
CA PHE A 65 8.20 5.43 4.30
C PHE A 65 8.14 4.68 5.64
N MET A 66 8.51 3.40 5.64
CA MET A 66 8.54 2.59 6.88
C MET A 66 9.53 3.15 7.90
N LYS A 67 10.72 3.58 7.45
CA LYS A 67 11.73 4.20 8.32
C LYS A 67 11.25 5.52 8.90
N LEU A 68 10.58 6.36 8.12
CA LEU A 68 10.00 7.61 8.58
C LEU A 68 8.89 7.36 9.59
N ARG A 69 8.04 6.37 9.32
CA ARG A 69 6.94 6.01 10.21
C ARG A 69 7.46 5.42 11.53
N ALA A 70 8.47 4.55 11.50
CA ALA A 70 9.10 3.98 12.68
C ALA A 70 9.75 5.00 13.64
N ARG A 71 10.01 6.24 13.18
CA ARG A 71 10.48 7.33 14.06
C ARG A 71 9.38 7.86 14.97
N ASP A 72 8.10 7.66 14.62
CA ASP A 72 6.96 8.10 15.39
C ASP A 72 6.59 7.04 16.45
N PRO A 73 6.63 7.33 17.76
CA PRO A 73 6.26 6.37 18.80
C PRO A 73 4.81 5.87 18.69
N ALA A 74 3.92 6.62 18.02
CA ALA A 74 2.55 6.18 17.75
C ALA A 74 2.45 5.05 16.71
N SER A 75 3.53 4.75 15.96
CA SER A 75 3.53 3.75 14.90
C SER A 75 3.91 2.34 15.34
N ARG A 76 4.19 2.12 16.63
CA ARG A 76 4.70 0.83 17.15
C ARG A 76 3.68 -0.31 17.04
N GLY A 77 2.41 0.00 16.79
CA GLY A 77 1.34 -0.97 16.57
C GLY A 77 0.93 -1.15 15.11
N ASP A 78 1.53 -0.41 14.16
CA ASP A 78 1.10 -0.43 12.76
C ASP A 78 1.30 -1.81 12.12
N ARG A 79 0.29 -2.28 11.40
CA ARG A 79 0.34 -3.55 10.67
C ARG A 79 0.56 -3.28 9.19
N TYR A 80 1.58 -3.91 8.61
CA TYR A 80 1.91 -3.75 7.20
C TYR A 80 1.49 -4.98 6.40
N MET A 81 0.84 -4.76 5.28
CA MET A 81 0.52 -5.81 4.30
C MET A 81 1.15 -5.48 2.96
N LEU A 82 1.56 -6.51 2.23
CA LEU A 82 2.10 -6.38 0.89
C LEU A 82 1.28 -7.22 -0.08
N VAL A 83 0.68 -6.54 -1.06
CA VAL A 83 -0.09 -7.14 -2.13
C VAL A 83 0.54 -6.74 -3.47
N THR A 84 0.66 -7.71 -4.37
CA THR A 84 1.13 -7.53 -5.75
C THR A 84 0.00 -7.76 -6.75
N PHE A 85 0.29 -7.54 -8.04
CA PHE A 85 -0.69 -7.65 -9.13
C PHE A 85 -0.72 -9.08 -9.72
N ASP A 86 -0.13 -10.05 -9.02
CA ASP A 86 -0.16 -11.46 -9.42
C ASP A 86 -1.55 -12.06 -9.19
N ASP A 87 -1.84 -13.13 -9.93
CA ASP A 87 -3.08 -13.88 -9.74
C ASP A 87 -3.09 -14.58 -8.36
N PRO A 88 -4.25 -14.60 -7.66
CA PRO A 88 -4.44 -15.35 -6.43
C PRO A 88 -4.12 -16.83 -6.65
N PRO A 89 -3.41 -17.49 -5.72
CA PRO A 89 -3.06 -17.04 -4.37
C PRO A 89 -1.75 -16.25 -4.24
N TYR A 90 -0.98 -16.08 -5.32
CA TYR A 90 0.38 -15.52 -5.26
C TYR A 90 0.43 -13.99 -5.10
N GLY A 91 -0.70 -13.31 -5.26
CA GLY A 91 -0.82 -11.85 -5.09
C GLY A 91 -0.59 -11.35 -3.67
N VAL A 92 -0.70 -12.18 -2.64
CA VAL A 92 -0.47 -11.77 -1.25
C VAL A 92 0.91 -12.24 -0.80
N LYS A 93 1.86 -11.31 -0.69
CA LYS A 93 3.24 -11.63 -0.27
C LYS A 93 3.41 -11.53 1.25
N ALA A 94 2.75 -10.56 1.88
CA ALA A 94 2.76 -10.42 3.33
C ALA A 94 1.37 -10.04 3.86
N GLY A 95 0.83 -10.86 4.77
CA GLY A 95 -0.47 -10.65 5.42
C GLY A 95 -0.37 -9.90 6.75
N TRP A 96 -1.50 -9.70 7.43
CA TRP A 96 -1.58 -8.95 8.71
C TRP A 96 -0.83 -9.58 9.89
N LYS A 97 -0.52 -10.87 9.82
CA LYS A 97 0.17 -11.60 10.89
C LYS A 97 1.69 -11.62 10.70
N GLU A 98 2.18 -11.11 9.58
CA GLU A 98 3.59 -11.22 9.21
C GLU A 98 4.45 -10.20 9.97
N ASN A 99 5.68 -10.61 10.27
CA ASN A 99 6.64 -9.77 10.97
C ASN A 99 7.21 -8.70 10.01
N HIS A 100 7.69 -7.60 10.57
CA HIS A 100 8.34 -6.54 9.80
C HIS A 100 9.55 -7.07 8.98
N ALA A 101 10.26 -8.06 9.52
CA ALA A 101 11.38 -8.70 8.82
C ALA A 101 10.96 -9.50 7.58
N THR A 102 9.86 -10.26 7.64
CA THR A 102 9.34 -11.01 6.49
C THR A 102 8.80 -10.06 5.42
N PHE A 103 8.09 -9.00 5.81
CA PHE A 103 7.67 -7.95 4.88
C PHE A 103 8.84 -7.34 4.10
N MET A 104 9.93 -6.98 4.79
CA MET A 104 11.11 -6.39 4.16
C MET A 104 11.85 -7.38 3.24
N SER A 105 11.86 -8.66 3.58
CA SER A 105 12.42 -9.71 2.73
C SER A 105 11.61 -9.86 1.44
N GLU A 106 10.28 -9.98 1.56
CA GLU A 106 9.38 -10.10 0.42
C GLU A 106 9.44 -8.87 -0.50
N LEU A 107 9.48 -7.67 0.08
CA LEU A 107 9.63 -6.42 -0.66
C LEU A 107 10.90 -6.41 -1.52
N LYS A 108 12.02 -6.92 -1.00
CA LYS A 108 13.29 -6.99 -1.74
C LYS A 108 13.24 -8.02 -2.85
N ASN A 109 12.58 -9.16 -2.61
CA ASN A 109 12.48 -10.28 -3.54
C ASN A 109 11.52 -10.04 -4.71
N LEU A 110 10.68 -9.00 -4.67
CA LEU A 110 9.77 -8.68 -5.77
C LEU A 110 10.51 -8.54 -7.10
N GLN A 111 10.00 -9.17 -8.14
CA GLN A 111 10.48 -9.04 -9.51
C GLN A 111 9.39 -8.41 -10.36
N ALA A 112 9.78 -7.57 -11.31
CA ALA A 112 8.84 -7.00 -12.27
C ALA A 112 8.61 -8.02 -13.39
N SER A 113 7.55 -8.81 -13.26
CA SER A 113 7.07 -9.78 -14.23
C SER A 113 5.55 -9.82 -14.22
N GLY A 114 4.92 -9.88 -15.39
CA GLY A 114 3.48 -10.05 -15.51
C GLY A 114 2.76 -8.84 -16.09
N LEU A 115 1.43 -8.88 -16.01
CA LEU A 115 0.52 -7.89 -16.57
C LEU A 115 -0.03 -6.96 -15.47
N THR A 116 -0.36 -5.73 -15.84
CA THR A 116 -1.04 -4.78 -14.96
C THR A 116 -2.52 -5.16 -14.80
N THR A 117 -2.91 -5.68 -13.64
CA THR A 117 -4.30 -6.03 -13.29
C THR A 117 -4.80 -5.27 -12.06
N LEU A 118 -4.74 -3.93 -12.09
CA LEU A 118 -5.05 -3.09 -10.93
C LEU A 118 -6.42 -3.40 -10.29
N GLY A 119 -7.47 -3.57 -11.10
CA GLY A 119 -8.81 -3.86 -10.60
C GLY A 119 -8.89 -5.18 -9.81
N HIS A 120 -8.16 -6.21 -10.27
CA HIS A 120 -8.10 -7.48 -9.57
C HIS A 120 -7.31 -7.36 -8.26
N ALA A 121 -6.15 -6.69 -8.31
CA ALA A 121 -5.29 -6.48 -7.16
C ALA A 121 -5.98 -5.65 -6.06
N LEU A 122 -6.72 -4.60 -6.45
CA LEU A 122 -7.54 -3.80 -5.54
C LEU A 122 -8.67 -4.63 -4.91
N ARG A 123 -9.39 -5.43 -5.70
CA ARG A 123 -10.44 -6.30 -5.18
C ARG A 123 -9.89 -7.24 -4.09
N THR A 124 -8.75 -7.88 -4.37
CA THR A 124 -8.08 -8.74 -3.39
C THR A 124 -7.65 -7.97 -2.15
N ALA A 125 -7.14 -6.75 -2.29
CA ALA A 125 -6.80 -5.89 -1.16
C ALA A 125 -8.03 -5.55 -0.29
N PHE A 126 -9.16 -5.20 -0.91
CA PHE A 126 -10.42 -4.95 -0.19
C PHE A 126 -10.94 -6.21 0.51
N ASP A 127 -10.89 -7.36 -0.15
CA ASP A 127 -11.33 -8.64 0.44
C ASP A 127 -10.48 -8.99 1.67
N LEU A 128 -9.16 -8.75 1.63
CA LEU A 128 -8.27 -8.92 2.79
C LEU A 128 -8.60 -7.97 3.95
N LEU A 129 -8.89 -6.70 3.66
CA LEU A 129 -9.29 -5.74 4.69
C LEU A 129 -10.64 -6.11 5.32
N ASN A 130 -11.59 -6.57 4.52
CA ASN A 130 -12.90 -7.03 4.99
C ASN A 130 -12.78 -8.28 5.88
N LEU A 131 -11.92 -9.24 5.51
CA LEU A 131 -11.63 -10.40 6.35
C LEU A 131 -11.08 -10.00 7.72
N ASN A 132 -10.21 -8.99 7.77
CA ASN A 132 -9.70 -8.47 9.04
C ASN A 132 -10.80 -7.87 9.91
N ARG A 133 -11.72 -7.10 9.34
CA ARG A 133 -12.86 -6.52 10.08
C ARG A 133 -13.80 -7.57 10.64
N LEU A 134 -14.00 -8.67 9.91
CA LEU A 134 -14.80 -9.81 10.35
C LEU A 134 -14.12 -10.55 11.51
N VAL A 135 -12.82 -10.85 11.39
CA VAL A 135 -12.04 -11.53 12.45
C VAL A 135 -11.93 -10.66 13.70
N SER A 136 -11.78 -9.34 13.54
CA SER A 136 -11.76 -8.38 14.65
C SER A 136 -13.14 -8.21 15.32
N GLY A 137 -14.22 -8.75 14.74
CA GLY A 137 -15.58 -8.67 15.32
C GLY A 137 -16.15 -7.26 15.39
N ILE A 138 -15.65 -6.35 14.53
CA ILE A 138 -16.07 -4.94 14.50
C ILE A 138 -17.42 -4.81 13.80
N ASP A 139 -17.66 -5.63 12.78
CA ASP A 139 -18.90 -5.65 12.01
C ASP A 139 -19.80 -6.78 12.52
N ASN A 140 -20.43 -6.58 13.68
CA ASN A 140 -21.43 -7.50 14.23
C ASN A 140 -22.80 -7.22 13.61
N TYR A 141 -23.24 -8.08 12.69
CA TYR A 141 -24.58 -8.03 12.14
C TYR A 141 -25.61 -8.28 13.25
N GLY A 142 -26.59 -7.37 13.39
CA GLY A 142 -27.70 -7.51 14.34
C GLY A 142 -27.52 -6.85 15.71
N GLN A 143 -26.38 -6.20 15.99
CA GLN A 143 -26.12 -5.49 17.26
C GLN A 143 -25.89 -3.97 17.09
N GLY A 144 -26.23 -3.42 15.91
CA GLY A 144 -25.98 -2.01 15.56
C GLY A 144 -24.53 -1.72 15.18
N ARG A 145 -24.24 -0.48 14.76
CA ARG A 145 -22.87 -0.02 14.46
C ARG A 145 -22.36 0.84 15.60
N ASN A 146 -21.20 0.51 16.15
CA ASN A 146 -20.56 1.33 17.16
C ASN A 146 -19.51 2.26 16.50
N PRO A 147 -19.70 3.59 16.51
CA PRO A 147 -18.76 4.54 15.91
C PRO A 147 -17.38 4.56 16.60
N PHE A 148 -17.24 4.00 17.81
CA PHE A 148 -15.96 3.92 18.51
C PHE A 148 -15.05 2.77 18.03
N PHE A 149 -15.57 1.79 17.27
CA PHE A 149 -14.79 0.68 16.74
C PHE A 149 -14.36 0.90 15.27
N LEU A 150 -13.53 1.91 14.97
CA LEU A 150 -13.06 2.21 13.60
C LEU A 150 -11.72 1.58 13.25
N GLU A 151 -11.58 0.54 12.40
CA GLU A 151 -10.23 0.05 12.02
C GLU A 151 -9.66 0.88 10.87
N PRO A 152 -8.78 1.87 11.13
CA PRO A 152 -8.28 2.71 10.06
C PRO A 152 -7.40 1.86 9.15
N SER A 153 -7.76 1.81 7.87
CA SER A 153 -6.99 1.11 6.84
C SER A 153 -6.65 2.06 5.72
N VAL A 154 -5.40 2.00 5.26
CA VAL A 154 -4.92 2.81 4.15
C VAL A 154 -4.33 1.88 3.10
N ILE A 155 -4.79 2.03 1.87
CA ILE A 155 -4.20 1.38 0.70
C ILE A 155 -3.27 2.38 -0.01
N ILE A 156 -1.99 2.06 -0.08
CA ILE A 156 -0.98 2.82 -0.82
C ILE A 156 -0.67 2.04 -2.09
N THR A 157 -1.20 2.52 -3.21
CA THR A 157 -0.97 1.90 -4.53
C THR A 157 0.18 2.59 -5.24
N ILE A 158 1.19 1.84 -5.66
CA ILE A 158 2.32 2.32 -6.45
C ILE A 158 2.31 1.56 -7.78
N THR A 159 2.12 2.30 -8.88
CA THR A 159 2.06 1.79 -10.26
C THR A 159 2.69 2.83 -11.19
N ASP A 160 3.15 2.39 -12.37
CA ASP A 160 3.80 3.24 -13.37
C ASP A 160 2.84 4.17 -14.12
N GLY A 161 1.52 3.97 -13.97
CA GLY A 161 0.50 4.81 -14.60
C GLY A 161 0.44 4.69 -16.12
N ASN A 162 1.08 3.67 -16.72
CA ASN A 162 0.97 3.42 -18.15
C ASN A 162 -0.38 2.78 -18.50
N ASN A 163 -1.00 3.25 -19.59
CA ASN A 163 -2.33 2.85 -20.05
C ASN A 163 -2.40 1.44 -20.69
N ASN A 164 -1.52 0.50 -20.32
CA ASN A 164 -1.37 -0.75 -21.06
C ASN A 164 -2.46 -1.79 -20.76
N THR A 165 -3.30 -1.56 -19.74
CA THR A 165 -4.57 -2.27 -19.51
C THR A 165 -5.52 -1.35 -18.74
N ILE A 166 -6.80 -1.35 -19.15
CA ILE A 166 -7.98 -0.68 -18.57
C ILE A 166 -7.64 0.44 -17.55
N GLY A 167 -7.57 1.67 -18.09
CA GLY A 167 -7.47 2.98 -17.43
C GLY A 167 -7.21 2.99 -15.93
N SER A 168 -5.94 3.16 -15.54
CA SER A 168 -5.52 3.23 -14.15
C SER A 168 -4.67 4.47 -13.90
N LYS A 169 -5.32 5.62 -13.63
CA LYS A 169 -4.64 6.75 -12.96
C LYS A 169 -4.40 6.37 -11.50
N CYS A 170 -3.26 6.79 -10.96
CA CYS A 170 -2.93 6.71 -9.54
C CYS A 170 -4.13 7.14 -8.67
N LEU A 171 -4.77 6.17 -8.02
CA LEU A 171 -5.92 6.36 -7.14
C LEU A 171 -5.41 6.22 -5.71
N PHE A 172 -5.25 7.36 -5.04
CA PHE A 172 -5.13 7.39 -3.59
C PHE A 172 -6.55 7.29 -3.01
N TRP A 173 -6.92 6.10 -2.52
CA TRP A 173 -8.23 5.89 -1.88
C TRP A 173 -8.04 5.90 -0.37
N ASN A 174 -8.48 6.97 0.28
CA ASN A 174 -8.58 7.03 1.73
C ASN A 174 -9.89 6.34 2.15
N ILE A 175 -9.81 5.09 2.60
CA ILE A 175 -10.96 4.36 3.16
C ILE A 175 -11.07 4.77 4.64
N GLY A 176 -11.57 5.98 4.84
CA GLY A 176 -11.85 6.56 6.15
C GLY A 176 -13.19 7.26 6.12
N ARG A 177 -14.28 6.50 6.21
CA ARG A 177 -15.57 6.94 6.73
C ARG A 177 -16.06 5.92 7.74
#